data_AF-A0A0S2K9F4-F1
#
_entry.id   AF-A0A0S2K9F4-F1
#
_cell.length_a   1.000
_cell.length_b   1.000
_cell.length_c   1.000
_cell.angle_alpha   90.00
_cell.angle_beta   90.00
_cell.angle_gamma   90.00
#
_symmetry.space_group_name_H-M   'P 1'
#
loop_
_entity.id
_entity.type
_entity.pdbx_description
1 polymer ?
#
loop_
_entity_poly.entity_id
_entity_poly.type
_entity_poly.pdbx_seq_one_letter_code
_entity_poly.pdbx_strand_id
1 'polypeptide(L)'
;MLEEFRLPMSDSEVKVFPFLKQRNSSTKSEIKTYLHPGEYVNGLIYFEQAPSKGLDYPYMDPDYRVITKIRVHDTSNNYWEIEVPVYKIEIDAIREMNPRFGRTLDYVQEHT
;
A
#
# COMPACT_ATOMS: atom_id res chain seq x y z
N MET A 1 -18.77 9.56 -0.56
CA MET A 1 -17.53 9.89 0.18
C MET A 1 -16.81 8.70 0.84
N LEU A 2 -17.45 7.59 1.26
CA LEU A 2 -16.71 6.29 1.46
C LEU A 2 -16.96 5.27 0.36
N GLU A 3 -18.18 5.29 -0.20
CA GLU A 3 -18.58 4.41 -1.31
C GLU A 3 -17.59 4.54 -2.48
N GLU A 4 -17.03 5.74 -2.68
CA GLU A 4 -15.99 6.05 -3.69
C GLU A 4 -14.66 5.29 -3.50
N PHE A 5 -14.48 4.63 -2.35
CA PHE A 5 -13.20 4.05 -1.90
C PHE A 5 -13.30 2.58 -1.52
N ARG A 6 -14.50 2.03 -1.66
CA ARG A 6 -14.81 0.62 -1.57
C ARG A 6 -15.01 0.15 -2.99
N LEU A 7 -14.14 -0.75 -3.43
CA LEU A 7 -14.34 -1.39 -4.71
C LEU A 7 -14.92 -2.78 -4.46
N PRO A 8 -16.23 -2.99 -4.72
CA PRO A 8 -16.79 -4.33 -4.65
C PRO A 8 -16.07 -5.21 -5.66
N MET A 9 -15.47 -6.29 -5.19
CA MET A 9 -14.84 -7.30 -6.05
C MET A 9 -15.77 -8.48 -6.30
N SER A 10 -16.75 -8.71 -5.43
CA SER A 10 -17.83 -9.68 -5.58
C SER A 10 -19.00 -9.30 -4.66
N ASP A 11 -20.11 -10.04 -4.70
CA ASP A 11 -21.30 -9.84 -3.84
C ASP A 11 -21.00 -9.86 -2.33
N SER A 12 -19.88 -10.46 -1.91
CA SER A 12 -19.53 -10.62 -0.49
C SER A 12 -18.19 -9.98 -0.10
N GLU A 13 -17.47 -9.39 -1.06
CA GLU A 13 -16.08 -8.99 -0.85
C GLU A 13 -15.81 -7.57 -1.33
N VAL A 14 -15.24 -6.77 -0.43
CA VAL A 14 -14.98 -5.36 -0.64
C VAL A 14 -13.50 -5.09 -0.47
N LYS A 15 -12.86 -4.57 -1.51
CA LYS A 15 -11.50 -4.03 -1.38
C LYS A 15 -11.57 -2.65 -0.75
N VAL A 16 -10.76 -2.46 0.29
CA VAL A 16 -10.49 -1.16 0.90
C VAL A 16 -9.08 -0.75 0.55
N PHE A 17 -8.91 0.36 -0.18
CA PHE A 17 -7.58 0.84 -0.50
C PHE A 17 -6.88 1.37 0.77
N PRO A 18 -5.59 1.08 0.97
CA PRO A 18 -4.81 1.62 2.05
C PRO A 18 -4.52 3.11 1.74
N PHE A 19 -5.25 4.01 2.36
CA PHE A 19 -4.95 5.43 2.25
C PHE A 19 -3.89 5.82 3.29
N LEU A 20 -3.10 6.84 2.97
CA LEU A 20 -2.45 7.70 3.97
C LEU A 20 -3.47 8.43 4.89
N LYS A 21 -4.77 8.27 4.62
CA LYS A 21 -5.86 8.75 5.48
C LYS A 21 -6.50 7.59 6.25
N GLN A 22 -6.67 7.81 7.56
CA GLN A 22 -7.17 6.86 8.55
C GLN A 22 -8.65 6.49 8.33
N ARG A 23 -8.99 5.77 7.26
CA ARG A 23 -10.36 5.25 7.09
C ARG A 23 -10.42 3.86 6.49
N ASN A 24 -10.95 2.94 7.28
CA ASN A 24 -11.73 1.79 6.83
C ASN A 24 -13.01 1.77 7.67
N SER A 25 -14.20 1.75 7.08
CA SER A 25 -15.48 1.68 7.81
C SER A 25 -15.70 0.37 8.57
N SER A 26 -14.85 -0.63 8.34
CA SER A 26 -14.83 -1.87 9.13
C SER A 26 -14.08 -1.72 10.45
N THR A 27 -13.33 -0.64 10.66
CA THR A 27 -12.60 -0.34 11.90
C THR A 27 -13.29 0.79 12.66
N LYS A 28 -13.70 0.54 13.92
CA LYS A 28 -14.29 1.53 14.84
C LYS A 28 -13.27 2.55 15.39
N SER A 29 -12.39 3.10 14.54
CA SER A 29 -11.42 4.10 14.98
C SER A 29 -11.95 5.50 14.73
N GLU A 30 -11.87 6.38 15.72
CA GLU A 30 -12.03 7.82 15.53
C GLU A 30 -10.95 8.32 14.56
N ILE A 31 -11.35 9.19 13.63
CA ILE A 31 -10.51 9.66 12.53
C ILE A 31 -9.82 10.96 12.94
N LYS A 32 -8.49 10.95 13.05
CA LYS A 32 -7.66 12.16 13.11
C LYS A 32 -7.16 12.49 11.70
N THR A 33 -7.76 13.49 11.07
CA THR A 33 -7.38 13.93 9.72
C THR A 33 -6.07 14.72 9.68
N TYR A 34 -5.59 15.14 10.85
CA TYR A 34 -4.33 15.82 11.06
C TYR A 34 -3.74 15.36 12.41
N LEU A 35 -2.43 15.47 12.53
CA LEU A 35 -1.70 15.24 13.78
C LEU A 35 -1.21 16.59 14.29
N HIS A 36 -1.43 16.86 15.58
CA HIS A 36 -0.80 17.99 16.25
C HIS A 36 0.70 17.72 16.50
N PRO A 37 1.51 18.76 16.75
CA PRO A 37 2.90 18.57 17.16
C PRO A 37 3.01 17.60 18.36
N GLY A 38 3.82 16.55 18.21
CA GLY A 38 4.00 15.50 19.23
C GLY A 38 3.05 14.31 19.12
N GLU A 39 2.05 14.36 18.24
CA GLU A 39 1.20 13.21 17.95
C GLU A 39 1.82 12.29 16.88
N TYR A 40 1.57 10.99 17.01
CA TYR A 40 1.96 9.98 16.03
C TYR A 40 0.82 8.97 15.83
N VAL A 41 0.81 8.30 14.68
CA VAL A 41 -0.13 7.23 14.38
C VAL A 41 0.59 6.10 13.64
N ASN A 42 0.18 4.86 13.91
CA ASN A 42 0.61 3.69 13.17
C ASN A 42 -0.42 3.38 12.07
N GLY A 43 0.03 2.92 10.91
CA GLY A 43 -0.83 2.54 9.80
C GLY A 43 -0.13 1.60 8.83
N LEU A 44 -0.91 0.98 7.94
CA LEU A 44 -0.39 0.18 6.83
C LEU A 44 -0.63 0.92 5.52
N ILE A 45 0.41 1.04 4.71
CA ILE A 45 0.33 1.60 3.36
C ILE A 45 0.66 0.47 2.39
N TYR A 46 -0.12 0.34 1.31
CA TYR A 46 0.13 -0.65 0.27
C TYR A 46 -0.11 -0.04 -1.11
N PHE A 47 0.81 -0.35 -2.02
CA PHE A 47 0.82 0.17 -3.38
C PHE A 47 0.92 -1.00 -4.35
N GLU A 48 0.16 -0.91 -5.44
CA GLU A 48 0.30 -1.78 -6.60
C GLU A 48 0.80 -0.93 -7.77
N GLN A 49 1.82 -1.41 -8.46
CA GLN A 49 2.30 -0.80 -9.70
C GLN A 49 2.43 -1.86 -10.78
N ALA A 50 2.30 -1.43 -12.04
CA ALA A 50 2.60 -2.29 -13.17
C ALA A 50 4.08 -2.74 -13.12
N PRO A 51 4.43 -3.89 -13.73
CA PRO A 51 5.81 -4.32 -13.84
C PRO A 51 6.68 -3.21 -14.46
N SER A 52 7.69 -2.77 -13.71
CA SER A 52 8.70 -1.85 -14.25
C SER A 52 9.46 -2.55 -15.37
N LYS A 53 9.51 -1.93 -16.55
CA LYS A 53 10.28 -2.43 -17.70
C LYS A 53 11.64 -1.75 -17.71
N GLY A 54 12.73 -2.51 -17.83
CA GLY A 54 14.09 -1.95 -17.88
C GLY A 54 15.14 -2.91 -17.32
N LEU A 55 16.37 -2.44 -17.25
CA LEU A 55 17.50 -3.18 -16.66
C LEU A 55 17.83 -2.75 -15.22
N ASP A 56 17.13 -1.76 -14.70
CA ASP A 56 17.35 -1.21 -13.36
C ASP A 56 16.50 -1.97 -12.33
N TYR A 57 16.96 -3.18 -12.00
CA TYR A 57 16.33 -4.03 -10.99
C TYR A 57 16.90 -3.72 -9.60
N PRO A 58 16.06 -3.71 -8.56
CA PRO A 58 16.55 -3.54 -7.19
C PRO A 58 17.53 -4.66 -6.84
N TYR A 59 18.70 -4.29 -6.32
CA TYR A 59 19.62 -5.24 -5.73
C TYR A 59 18.99 -5.88 -4.50
N MET A 60 19.04 -7.20 -4.44
CA MET A 60 18.60 -7.99 -3.30
C MET A 60 19.85 -8.52 -2.61
N ASP A 61 19.93 -8.30 -1.30
CA ASP A 61 21.03 -8.81 -0.48
C ASP A 61 20.90 -10.33 -0.23
N PRO A 62 21.92 -10.98 0.36
CA PRO A 62 21.86 -12.42 0.68
C PRO A 62 20.73 -12.83 1.63
N ASP A 63 20.14 -11.88 2.37
CA ASP A 63 19.05 -12.11 3.32
C ASP A 63 17.67 -11.77 2.71
N TYR A 64 17.58 -11.69 1.39
CA TYR A 64 16.36 -11.39 0.62
C TYR A 64 15.76 -10.01 0.91
N ARG A 65 16.59 -9.03 1.29
CA ARG A 65 16.16 -7.66 1.54
C ARG A 65 16.56 -6.73 0.42
N VAL A 66 15.74 -5.70 0.22
CA VAL A 66 15.96 -4.61 -0.71
C VAL A 66 15.99 -3.31 0.08
N ILE A 67 17.03 -2.50 -0.11
CA ILE A 67 17.09 -1.17 0.48
C ILE A 67 16.05 -0.29 -0.21
N THR A 68 15.06 0.14 0.57
CA THR A 68 13.96 0.97 0.10
C THR A 68 14.08 2.36 0.70
N LYS A 69 14.13 3.35 -0.17
CA LYS A 69 14.14 4.77 0.20
C LYS A 69 12.70 5.27 0.24
N ILE A 70 12.25 5.68 1.41
CA ILE A 70 10.92 6.26 1.62
C ILE A 70 11.12 7.76 1.82
N ARG A 71 10.56 8.56 0.91
CA ARG A 71 10.58 10.02 0.98
C ARG A 71 9.16 10.55 1.10
N VAL A 72 8.93 11.40 2.10
CA VAL A 72 7.66 12.08 2.31
C VAL A 72 7.88 13.57 2.06
N HIS A 73 7.06 14.17 1.20
CA HIS A 73 7.07 15.60 0.91
C HIS A 73 5.94 16.31 1.66
N ASP A 74 6.19 17.50 2.20
CA ASP A 74 5.13 18.40 2.67
C ASP A 74 4.55 19.25 1.52
N THR A 75 3.54 20.07 1.84
CA THR A 75 2.88 20.98 0.91
C THR A 75 3.78 22.10 0.37
N SER A 76 4.91 22.35 1.04
CA SER A 76 5.93 23.32 0.64
C SER A 76 7.11 22.66 -0.06
N ASN A 77 7.00 21.37 -0.39
CA ASN A 77 8.02 20.54 -1.03
C ASN A 77 9.29 20.33 -0.19
N ASN A 78 9.26 20.59 1.13
CA ASN A 78 10.29 20.04 2.03
C ASN A 78 10.10 18.53 2.12
N TYR A 79 11.15 17.79 2.46
CA TYR A 79 11.05 16.34 2.55
C TYR A 79 11.81 15.76 3.74
N TRP A 80 11.32 14.59 4.17
CA TRP A 80 11.98 13.71 5.12
C TRP A 80 12.17 12.36 4.45
N GLU A 81 13.33 11.77 4.69
CA GLU A 81 13.74 10.54 4.04
C GLU A 81 14.25 9.53 5.07
N ILE A 82 13.89 8.28 4.85
CA ILE A 82 14.47 7.15 5.54
C ILE A 82 14.81 6.06 4.53
N GLU A 83 15.94 5.39 4.74
CA GLU A 83 16.28 4.16 4.04
C GLU A 83 16.07 2.98 4.98
N VAL A 84 15.25 2.02 4.55
CA VAL A 84 14.93 0.82 5.34
C VAL A 84 15.08 -0.44 4.49
N PRO A 85 15.67 -1.52 5.03
CA PRO A 85 15.64 -2.81 4.35
C PRO A 85 14.22 -3.40 4.45
N VAL A 86 13.64 -3.81 3.32
CA VAL A 86 12.37 -4.52 3.27
C VAL A 86 12.57 -5.89 2.63
N TYR A 87 11.83 -6.90 3.09
CA TYR A 87 11.87 -8.22 2.47
C TYR A 87 11.27 -8.16 1.06
N LYS A 88 12.01 -8.68 0.08
CA LYS A 88 11.49 -8.97 -1.25
C LYS A 88 10.84 -10.34 -1.20
N ILE A 89 9.56 -10.38 -1.53
CA ILE A 89 8.76 -11.61 -1.57
C ILE A 89 8.35 -11.85 -3.01
N GLU A 90 8.49 -13.08 -3.49
CA GLU A 90 7.96 -13.45 -4.79
C GLU A 90 6.43 -13.40 -4.78
N ILE A 91 5.85 -12.85 -5.84
CA ILE A 91 4.40 -12.66 -5.91
C ILE A 91 3.64 -13.99 -5.84
N ASP A 92 4.24 -15.09 -6.29
CA ASP A 92 3.61 -16.40 -6.26
C ASP A 92 3.56 -16.98 -4.84
N ALA A 93 4.61 -16.79 -4.04
CA ALA A 93 4.66 -17.23 -2.65
C ALA A 93 3.59 -16.56 -1.78
N ILE A 94 3.35 -15.25 -1.94
CA ILE A 94 2.28 -14.55 -1.21
C ILE A 94 0.88 -14.96 -1.71
N ARG A 95 0.77 -15.35 -2.98
CA ARG A 95 -0.49 -15.81 -3.57
C ARG A 95 -0.91 -17.20 -3.11
N GLU A 96 0.00 -18.02 -2.61
CA GLU A 96 -0.37 -19.28 -1.93
C GLU A 96 -1.23 -19.02 -0.69
N MET A 97 -0.94 -17.94 0.06
CA MET A 97 -1.72 -17.55 1.24
C MET A 97 -2.93 -16.67 0.88
N ASN A 98 -2.78 -15.80 -0.11
CA ASN A 98 -3.85 -14.93 -0.60
C ASN A 98 -3.82 -14.86 -2.13
N PRO A 99 -4.58 -15.72 -2.84
CA PRO A 99 -4.56 -15.82 -4.31
C PRO A 99 -4.87 -14.51 -5.05
N ARG A 100 -5.48 -13.54 -4.37
CA ARG A 100 -5.88 -12.25 -4.94
C ARG A 100 -4.84 -11.14 -4.74
N PHE A 101 -3.74 -11.43 -4.05
CA PHE A 101 -2.70 -10.45 -3.77
C PHE A 101 -2.06 -9.91 -5.06
N GLY A 102 -2.06 -8.58 -5.21
CA GLY A 102 -1.51 -7.89 -6.39
C GLY A 102 -2.25 -8.18 -7.69
N ARG A 103 -3.54 -8.51 -7.64
CA ARG A 103 -4.43 -8.72 -8.80
C ARG A 103 -5.61 -7.76 -8.82
N THR A 104 -5.48 -6.62 -8.15
CA THR A 104 -6.62 -5.72 -7.98
C THR A 104 -7.14 -5.20 -9.30
N LEU A 105 -6.23 -4.80 -10.19
CA LEU A 105 -6.60 -4.21 -11.47
C LEU A 105 -7.38 -5.21 -12.33
N ASP A 106 -6.97 -6.48 -12.30
CA ASP A 106 -7.61 -7.57 -13.04
C ASP A 106 -9.09 -7.69 -12.66
N TYR A 107 -9.39 -7.69 -11.36
CA TYR A 107 -10.77 -7.80 -10.87
C TYR A 107 -11.61 -6.54 -11.07
N VAL A 108 -10.99 -5.35 -11.02
CA VAL A 108 -11.69 -4.08 -11.31
C VAL A 108 -12.18 -4.06 -12.77
N GLN A 109 -11.36 -4.56 -13.69
CA GLN A 109 -11.69 -4.56 -15.12
C GLN A 109 -12.74 -5.62 -15.49
N GLU A 110 -12.79 -6.76 -14.80
CA GLU A 110 -13.80 -7.80 -15.03
C GLU A 110 -15.23 -7.41 -14.61
N HIS A 111 -15.38 -6.36 -13.78
CA HIS A 111 -16.68 -5.92 -13.23
C HIS A 111 -17.09 -4.50 -13.67
N THR A 112 -16.48 -3.98 -14.73
CA THR A 112 -16.87 -2.71 -15.40
C THR A 112 -17.37 -2.99 -16.80
#